data_AF-A0A3D1U3Z0-F1
#
_entry.id   AF-A0A3D1U3Z0-F1
#
_cell.length_a   1.000
_cell.length_b   1.000
_cell.length_c   1.000
_cell.angle_alpha   90.00
_cell.angle_beta   90.00
_cell.angle_gamma   90.00
#
_symmetry.space_group_name_H-M   'P 1'
#
loop_
_entity.id
_entity.type
_entity.pdbx_description
1 polymer ?
#
loop_
_entity_poly.entity_id
_entity_poly.type
_entity_poly.pdbx_seq_one_letter_code
_entity_poly.pdbx_strand_id
1 'polypeptide(L)'
;MLSDLQHDEGSAAMCPELTYGSRQRELRLARKMGLRALAEAASPRVVDGRRLDFTYLSRIEQGVFPPPSEQVILRIAQALTLPGGDPRLIETELLSLARKPHPDAVAAVTAISPEGLDFLRAVREAPPDPRTWRRLQKVVERRAKKPYPEDRLPGDASA
;
A
#
# COMPACT_ATOMS: atom_id res chain seq x y z
N MET A 1 -40.23 5.22 -42.43
CA MET A 1 -39.24 6.26 -42.07
C MET A 1 -39.36 6.49 -40.58
N LEU A 2 -38.33 6.09 -39.81
CA LEU A 2 -38.05 6.35 -38.39
C LEU A 2 -36.89 5.36 -38.08
N SER A 3 -35.70 5.66 -38.60
CA SER A 3 -34.62 6.34 -37.87
C SER A 3 -33.91 5.37 -36.94
N ASP A 4 -32.82 4.82 -37.49
CA ASP A 4 -31.72 4.16 -36.82
C ASP A 4 -31.30 4.91 -35.55
N LEU A 5 -31.39 4.24 -34.41
CA LEU A 5 -30.68 4.62 -33.20
C LEU A 5 -29.52 3.64 -33.01
N GLN A 6 -28.49 3.82 -33.83
CA GLN A 6 -27.14 3.43 -33.48
C GLN A 6 -26.75 4.21 -32.21
N HIS A 7 -26.78 3.54 -31.06
CA HIS A 7 -25.97 3.96 -29.93
C HIS A 7 -24.56 3.46 -30.20
N ASP A 8 -23.81 4.31 -30.89
CA ASP A 8 -22.36 4.35 -30.86
C ASP A 8 -21.94 4.79 -29.44
N GLU A 9 -21.99 3.86 -28.48
CA GLU A 9 -21.37 4.05 -27.17
C GLU A 9 -19.87 3.93 -27.34
N GLY A 10 -19.30 5.09 -27.68
CA GLY A 10 -17.93 5.51 -27.48
C GLY A 10 -17.05 4.48 -26.82
N SER A 11 -16.19 3.89 -27.65
CA SER A 11 -14.88 3.38 -27.24
C SER A 11 -14.13 4.49 -26.51
N ALA A 12 -14.44 4.65 -25.23
CA ALA A 12 -13.62 5.39 -24.30
C ALA A 12 -12.32 4.60 -24.23
N ALA A 13 -11.32 5.10 -24.96
CA ALA A 13 -9.92 4.81 -24.69
C ALA A 13 -9.65 5.24 -23.25
N MET A 14 -9.98 4.35 -22.30
CA MET A 14 -9.57 4.41 -20.93
C MET A 14 -8.04 4.43 -20.99
N CYS A 15 -7.43 5.57 -20.68
CA CYS A 15 -6.03 5.59 -20.28
C CYS A 15 -5.86 4.43 -19.29
N PRO A 16 -4.99 3.45 -19.55
CA PRO A 16 -4.95 2.24 -18.75
C PRO A 16 -4.73 2.67 -17.30
N GLU A 17 -5.74 2.46 -16.46
CA GLU A 17 -5.66 2.78 -15.03
C GLU A 17 -4.42 2.07 -14.49
N LEU A 18 -3.51 2.81 -13.85
CA LEU A 18 -2.27 2.21 -13.34
C LEU A 18 -2.66 1.10 -12.36
N THR A 19 -2.45 -0.15 -12.74
CA THR A 19 -2.74 -1.31 -11.90
C THR A 19 -1.51 -1.72 -11.10
N TYR A 20 -1.72 -2.47 -10.03
CA TYR A 20 -0.63 -3.14 -9.31
C TYR A 20 0.29 -3.92 -10.25
N GLY A 21 -0.29 -4.75 -11.13
CA GLY A 21 0.45 -5.65 -12.02
C GLY A 21 1.29 -4.89 -13.03
N SER A 22 0.70 -3.88 -13.70
CA SER A 22 1.43 -3.05 -14.66
C SER A 22 2.56 -2.28 -13.98
N ARG A 23 2.33 -1.75 -12.77
CA ARG A 23 3.34 -1.02 -12.02
C ARG A 23 4.49 -1.92 -11.53
N GLN A 24 4.19 -3.11 -11.02
CA GLN A 24 5.21 -4.09 -10.65
C GLN A 24 6.10 -4.43 -11.86
N ARG A 25 5.49 -4.63 -13.03
CA ARG A 25 6.21 -4.91 -14.28
C ARG A 25 7.15 -3.77 -14.65
N GLU A 26 6.69 -2.52 -14.60
CA GLU A 26 7.52 -1.34 -14.88
C GLU A 26 8.74 -1.29 -13.96
N LEU A 27 8.53 -1.42 -12.64
CA LEU A 27 9.61 -1.42 -11.65
C LEU A 27 10.59 -2.58 -11.88
N ARG A 28 10.08 -3.77 -12.22
CA ARG A 28 10.89 -4.95 -12.52
C ARG A 28 11.78 -4.71 -13.74
N LEU A 29 11.23 -4.13 -14.80
CA LEU A 29 11.97 -3.80 -16.02
C LEU A 29 12.98 -2.67 -15.77
N ALA A 30 12.65 -1.66 -14.98
CA ALA A 30 13.58 -0.62 -14.55
C ALA A 30 14.78 -1.20 -13.78
N ARG A 31 14.54 -2.24 -12.96
CA ARG A 31 15.60 -2.99 -12.26
C ARG A 31 16.31 -4.04 -13.14
N LYS A 32 15.97 -4.14 -14.44
CA LYS A 32 16.47 -5.14 -15.40
C LYS A 32 16.34 -6.58 -14.90
N MET A 33 15.26 -6.86 -14.18
CA MET A 33 15.06 -8.14 -13.48
C MET A 33 14.10 -9.03 -14.28
N GLY A 34 14.45 -10.30 -14.48
CA GLY A 34 13.52 -11.30 -15.02
C GLY A 34 12.47 -11.72 -13.98
N LEU A 35 11.33 -12.29 -14.40
CA LEU A 35 10.30 -12.78 -13.48
C LEU A 35 10.84 -13.83 -12.50
N ARG A 36 11.72 -14.73 -12.96
CA ARG A 36 12.40 -15.72 -12.11
C ARG A 36 13.29 -15.04 -11.07
N ALA A 37 14.08 -14.06 -11.48
CA ALA A 37 14.95 -13.32 -10.56
C ALA A 37 14.13 -12.55 -9.50
N LEU A 38 12.97 -11.99 -9.88
CA LEU A 38 12.06 -11.35 -8.92
C LEU A 38 11.47 -12.36 -7.94
N ALA A 39 10.99 -13.50 -8.43
CA ALA A 39 10.46 -14.57 -7.59
C ALA A 39 11.49 -15.06 -6.55
N GLU A 40 12.72 -15.30 -7.00
CA GLU A 40 13.84 -15.70 -6.14
C GLU A 40 14.22 -14.61 -5.13
N ALA A 41 14.28 -13.35 -5.55
CA ALA A 41 14.63 -12.23 -4.67
C ALA A 41 13.56 -11.94 -3.62
N ALA A 42 12.28 -12.02 -3.98
CA ALA A 42 11.15 -11.76 -3.07
C ALA A 42 10.79 -12.97 -2.18
N SER A 43 11.21 -14.19 -2.55
CA SER A 43 10.99 -15.39 -1.76
C SER A 43 12.14 -16.39 -1.91
N PRO A 44 13.34 -16.06 -1.38
CA PRO A 44 14.51 -16.94 -1.51
C PRO A 44 14.29 -18.29 -0.82
N ARG A 45 13.45 -18.31 0.23
CA ARG A 45 13.02 -19.50 0.96
C ARG A 45 11.51 -19.68 0.86
N VAL A 46 11.06 -20.88 1.24
CA VAL A 46 9.65 -21.19 1.45
C VAL A 46 9.14 -20.36 2.63
N VAL A 47 8.09 -19.58 2.41
CA VAL A 47 7.41 -18.78 3.44
C VAL A 47 5.96 -19.26 3.47
N ASP A 48 5.45 -19.61 4.66
CA ASP A 48 4.10 -20.15 4.83
C ASP A 48 3.82 -21.40 3.96
N GLY A 49 4.83 -22.26 3.82
CA GLY A 49 4.74 -23.50 3.04
C GLY A 49 4.72 -23.31 1.53
N ARG A 50 4.91 -22.08 1.01
CA ARG A 50 4.93 -21.80 -0.43
C ARG A 50 6.14 -20.96 -0.85
N ARG A 51 6.64 -21.22 -2.06
CA ARG A 51 7.59 -20.33 -2.74
C ARG A 51 6.81 -19.45 -3.71
N LEU A 52 7.23 -18.20 -3.87
CA LEU A 52 6.66 -17.34 -4.90
C LEU A 52 7.06 -17.87 -6.29
N ASP A 53 6.08 -18.22 -7.11
CA ASP A 53 6.31 -18.74 -8.47
C ASP A 53 6.33 -17.58 -9.49
N PHE A 54 7.29 -17.61 -10.42
CA PHE A 54 7.38 -16.65 -11.52
C PHE A 54 6.12 -16.68 -12.44
N THR A 55 5.45 -17.83 -12.53
CA THR A 55 4.19 -18.01 -13.25
C THR A 55 3.07 -17.23 -12.58
N TYR A 56 3.00 -17.27 -11.25
CA TYR A 56 2.06 -16.47 -10.47
C TYR A 56 2.33 -14.97 -10.65
N LEU A 57 3.60 -14.55 -10.59
CA LEU A 57 3.98 -13.15 -10.87
C LEU A 57 3.61 -12.70 -12.29
N SER A 58 3.82 -13.55 -13.30
CA SER A 58 3.42 -13.26 -14.68
C SER A 58 1.91 -13.00 -14.79
N ARG A 59 1.09 -13.83 -14.14
CA ARG A 59 -0.37 -13.69 -14.12
C ARG A 59 -0.82 -12.42 -13.40
N ILE A 60 -0.10 -11.99 -12.36
CA ILE A 60 -0.34 -10.70 -11.70
C ILE A 60 0.03 -9.54 -12.62
N GLU A 61 1.20 -9.56 -13.27
CA GLU A 61 1.63 -8.49 -14.19
C GLU A 61 0.72 -8.34 -15.41
N GLN A 62 0.04 -9.41 -15.79
CA GLN A 62 -0.98 -9.42 -16.85
C GLN A 62 -2.37 -8.98 -16.36
N GLY A 63 -2.54 -8.69 -15.06
CA GLY A 63 -3.83 -8.35 -14.47
C GLY A 63 -4.81 -9.53 -14.35
N VAL A 64 -4.35 -10.75 -14.60
CA VAL A 64 -5.21 -11.94 -14.53
C VAL A 64 -5.46 -12.37 -13.09
N PHE A 65 -4.45 -12.24 -12.24
CA PHE A 65 -4.55 -12.54 -10.81
C PHE A 65 -4.54 -11.28 -9.97
N PRO A 66 -5.27 -11.28 -8.83
CA PRO A 66 -5.29 -10.14 -7.94
C PRO A 66 -3.91 -9.94 -7.27
N PRO A 67 -3.65 -8.73 -6.73
CA PRO A 67 -2.46 -8.47 -5.93
C PRO A 67 -2.31 -9.48 -4.76
N PRO A 68 -1.08 -9.90 -4.45
CA PRO A 68 -0.82 -10.88 -3.39
C PRO A 68 -1.01 -10.27 -1.99
N SER A 69 -0.75 -11.03 -0.92
CA SER A 69 -0.84 -10.52 0.46
C SER A 69 0.13 -9.36 0.72
N GLU A 70 -0.18 -8.54 1.72
CA GLU A 70 0.61 -7.40 2.17
C GLU A 70 2.08 -7.79 2.37
N GLN A 71 2.33 -8.89 3.07
CA GLN A 71 3.68 -9.41 3.33
C GLN A 71 4.41 -9.84 2.04
N VAL A 72 3.70 -10.35 1.04
CA VAL A 72 4.31 -10.65 -0.27
C VAL A 72 4.60 -9.36 -1.03
N ILE A 73 3.69 -8.37 -0.98
CA ILE A 73 3.89 -7.06 -1.61
C ILE A 73 5.13 -6.37 -1.05
N LEU A 74 5.31 -6.36 0.28
CA LEU A 74 6.49 -5.76 0.93
C LEU A 74 7.79 -6.43 0.47
N ARG A 75 7.82 -7.77 0.39
CA ARG A 75 8.98 -8.51 -0.12
C ARG A 75 9.27 -8.22 -1.59
N ILE A 76 8.23 -8.13 -2.42
CA ILE A 76 8.35 -7.72 -3.83
C ILE A 76 8.91 -6.30 -3.92
N ALA A 77 8.40 -5.36 -3.12
CA ALA A 77 8.87 -3.97 -3.11
C ALA A 77 10.37 -3.88 -2.74
N GLN A 78 10.78 -4.60 -1.69
CA GLN A 78 12.20 -4.72 -1.30
C GLN A 78 13.04 -5.29 -2.45
N ALA A 79 12.58 -6.36 -3.08
CA ALA A 79 13.23 -6.97 -4.24
C ALA A 79 13.19 -6.10 -5.51
N LEU A 80 12.41 -5.02 -5.56
CA LEU A 80 12.36 -4.05 -6.66
C LEU A 80 13.13 -2.75 -6.35
N THR A 81 13.50 -2.53 -5.09
CA THR A 81 14.25 -1.35 -4.64
C THR A 81 15.70 -1.37 -5.12
N LEU A 82 16.11 -0.35 -5.87
CA LEU A 82 17.48 -0.21 -6.36
C LEU A 82 18.49 -0.14 -5.20
N PRO A 83 19.75 -0.57 -5.41
CA PRO A 83 20.80 -0.39 -4.41
C PRO A 83 20.89 1.08 -3.96
N GLY A 84 20.79 1.31 -2.65
CA GLY A 84 20.79 2.66 -2.06
C GLY A 84 19.45 3.41 -2.11
N GLY A 85 18.39 2.81 -2.67
CA GLY A 85 17.04 3.36 -2.65
C GLY A 85 16.29 3.08 -1.35
N ASP A 86 15.28 3.90 -1.05
CA ASP A 86 14.36 3.67 0.07
C ASP A 86 13.20 2.75 -0.36
N PRO A 87 13.07 1.55 0.21
CA PRO A 87 12.00 0.62 -0.16
C PRO A 87 10.61 1.12 0.23
N ARG A 88 10.49 2.01 1.22
CA ARG A 88 9.19 2.49 1.75
C ARG A 88 8.35 3.19 0.71
N LEU A 89 8.98 3.83 -0.28
CA LEU A 89 8.31 4.49 -1.38
C LEU A 89 7.60 3.48 -2.28
N ILE A 90 8.29 2.41 -2.66
CA ILE A 90 7.74 1.33 -3.49
C ILE A 90 6.71 0.53 -2.70
N GLU A 91 6.97 0.24 -1.42
CA GLU A 91 6.03 -0.43 -0.52
C GLU A 91 4.70 0.32 -0.45
N THR A 92 4.75 1.62 -0.17
CA THR A 92 3.55 2.48 -0.08
C THR A 92 2.81 2.54 -1.40
N GLU A 93 3.53 2.71 -2.51
CA GLU A 93 2.95 2.76 -3.85
C GLU A 93 2.23 1.45 -4.20
N LEU A 94 2.91 0.32 -4.06
CA LEU A 94 2.35 -0.99 -4.43
C LEU A 94 1.20 -1.41 -3.50
N LEU A 95 1.28 -1.13 -2.20
CA LEU A 95 0.17 -1.37 -1.27
C LEU A 95 -1.05 -0.52 -1.61
N SER A 96 -0.85 0.76 -1.96
CA SER A 96 -1.93 1.66 -2.38
C SER A 96 -2.63 1.18 -3.64
N LEU A 97 -1.85 0.76 -4.65
CA LEU A 97 -2.38 0.17 -5.89
C LEU A 97 -3.10 -1.17 -5.64
N ALA A 98 -2.66 -1.93 -4.64
CA ALA A 98 -3.33 -3.15 -4.21
C ALA A 98 -4.57 -2.89 -3.34
N ARG A 99 -4.83 -1.63 -2.94
CA ARG A 99 -5.85 -1.23 -1.96
C ARG A 99 -5.70 -1.95 -0.62
N LYS A 100 -4.45 -2.11 -0.18
CA LYS A 100 -4.09 -2.81 1.05
C LYS A 100 -3.40 -1.88 2.05
N PRO A 101 -3.71 -1.96 3.35
CA PRO A 101 -3.04 -1.14 4.35
C PRO A 101 -1.63 -1.66 4.61
N HIS A 102 -0.73 -0.78 5.06
CA HIS A 102 0.58 -1.20 5.54
C HIS A 102 0.43 -1.95 6.88
N PRO A 103 1.01 -3.16 7.05
CA PRO A 103 0.82 -3.96 8.26
C PRO A 103 1.30 -3.24 9.53
N ASP A 104 2.45 -2.55 9.47
CA ASP A 104 2.95 -1.78 10.62
C ASP A 104 2.05 -0.59 10.97
N ALA A 105 1.37 0.02 9.98
CA ALA A 105 0.42 1.09 10.25
C ALA A 105 -0.83 0.58 10.96
N VAL A 106 -1.31 -0.61 10.57
CA VAL A 106 -2.40 -1.29 11.29
C VAL A 106 -1.94 -1.62 12.71
N ALA A 107 -0.77 -2.25 12.86
CA ALA A 107 -0.22 -2.60 14.16
C ALA A 107 -0.06 -1.38 15.08
N ALA A 108 0.42 -0.25 14.55
CA ALA A 108 0.57 0.99 15.32
C ALA A 108 -0.76 1.52 15.89
N VAL A 109 -1.88 1.27 15.21
CA VAL A 109 -3.23 1.65 15.68
C VAL A 109 -3.79 0.59 16.63
N THR A 110 -3.54 -0.70 16.40
CA THR A 110 -4.23 -1.79 17.09
C THR A 110 -3.47 -2.40 18.27
N ALA A 111 -2.15 -2.22 18.37
CA ALA A 111 -1.34 -3.07 19.25
C ALA A 111 -1.62 -2.92 20.75
N ILE A 112 -2.06 -1.74 21.24
CA ILE A 112 -2.05 -1.47 22.70
C ILE A 112 -3.21 -0.57 23.20
N SER A 113 -3.94 0.12 22.31
CA SER A 113 -4.93 1.13 22.73
C SER A 113 -6.36 0.73 22.36
N PRO A 114 -7.27 0.56 23.34
CA PRO A 114 -8.71 0.44 23.10
C PRO A 114 -9.24 1.60 22.25
N GLU A 115 -8.70 2.81 22.42
CA GLU A 115 -9.07 4.00 21.66
C GLU A 115 -8.74 3.86 20.18
N GLY A 116 -7.63 3.21 19.82
CA GLY A 116 -7.29 2.87 18.44
C GLY A 116 -8.32 1.93 17.81
N LEU A 117 -8.77 0.91 18.56
CA LEU A 117 -9.82 0.00 18.11
C LEU A 117 -11.18 0.71 18.00
N ASP A 118 -11.54 1.54 18.98
CA ASP A 118 -12.76 2.32 18.98
C ASP A 118 -12.79 3.29 17.80
N PHE A 119 -11.65 3.93 17.49
CA PHE A 119 -11.49 4.77 16.31
C PHE A 119 -11.75 3.97 15.02
N LEU A 120 -11.17 2.77 14.87
CA LEU A 120 -11.41 1.93 13.70
C LEU A 120 -12.88 1.50 13.59
N ARG A 121 -13.56 1.22 14.71
CA ARG A 121 -15.00 0.91 14.73
C ARG A 121 -15.83 2.12 14.30
N ALA A 122 -15.54 3.30 14.86
CA ALA A 122 -16.23 4.54 14.51
C ALA A 122 -16.06 4.90 13.02
N VAL A 123 -14.86 4.73 12.48
CA VAL A 123 -14.58 4.92 11.04
C VAL A 123 -15.39 3.94 10.18
N ARG A 124 -15.53 2.69 10.62
CA ARG A 124 -16.32 1.68 9.88
C ARG A 124 -17.81 2.03 9.88
N GLU A 125 -18.34 2.52 11.00
CA GLU A 125 -19.76 2.87 11.14
C GLU A 125 -20.12 4.19 10.45
N ALA A 126 -19.20 5.15 10.47
CA ALA A 126 -19.36 6.44 9.81
C ALA A 126 -18.09 6.78 9.00
N PRO A 127 -17.93 6.24 7.78
CA PRO A 127 -16.76 6.48 6.95
C PRO A 127 -16.55 7.98 6.66
N PRO A 128 -15.40 8.56 7.05
CA PRO A 128 -15.10 9.96 6.77
C PRO A 128 -15.00 10.25 5.28
N ASP A 129 -15.41 11.45 4.88
CA ASP A 129 -15.18 11.94 3.52
C ASP A 129 -13.68 12.27 3.27
N PRO A 130 -13.24 12.43 2.01
CA PRO A 130 -11.83 12.69 1.67
C PRO A 130 -11.24 13.99 2.27
N ARG A 131 -12.05 15.01 2.57
CA ARG A 131 -11.56 16.23 3.24
C ARG A 131 -11.30 15.95 4.71
N THR A 132 -12.18 15.19 5.35
CA THR A 132 -12.04 14.77 6.75
C THR A 132 -10.81 13.89 6.93
N TRP A 133 -10.57 12.92 6.04
CA TRP A 133 -9.34 12.12 6.06
C TRP A 133 -8.07 12.96 6.00
N ARG A 134 -8.01 13.93 5.07
CA ARG A 134 -6.87 14.85 4.95
C ARG A 134 -6.64 15.69 6.20
N ARG A 135 -7.69 16.04 6.94
CA ARG A 135 -7.57 16.76 8.22
C ARG A 135 -6.99 15.85 9.30
N LEU A 136 -7.51 14.63 9.45
CA LEU A 136 -7.01 13.65 10.41
C LEU A 136 -5.53 13.35 10.18
N GLN A 137 -5.13 13.13 8.92
CA GLN A 137 -3.72 12.94 8.54
C GLN A 137 -2.85 14.11 9.01
N LYS A 138 -3.25 15.36 8.73
CA LYS A 138 -2.50 16.56 9.17
C LYS A 138 -2.39 16.66 10.68
N VAL A 139 -3.37 16.20 11.45
CA VAL A 139 -3.29 16.19 12.93
C VAL A 139 -2.19 15.24 13.40
N VAL A 140 -2.14 14.03 12.84
CA VAL A 140 -1.11 13.03 13.17
C VAL A 140 0.29 13.54 12.77
N GLU A 141 0.44 14.07 11.55
CA GLU A 141 1.72 14.60 11.06
C GLU A 141 2.24 15.78 11.91
N ARG A 142 1.36 16.67 12.35
CA ARG A 142 1.74 17.79 13.21
C ARG A 142 2.24 17.32 14.57
N ARG A 143 1.60 16.30 15.15
CA ARG A 143 2.04 15.70 16.42
C ARG A 143 3.36 14.95 16.27
N ALA A 144 3.59 14.27 15.14
CA ALA A 144 4.86 13.61 14.86
C ALA A 144 6.04 14.61 14.72
N LYS A 145 5.81 15.81 14.17
CA LYS A 145 6.84 16.85 14.00
C LYS A 145 7.12 17.67 15.26
N LYS A 146 6.18 17.69 16.21
CA LYS A 146 6.32 18.42 17.48
C LYS A 146 6.18 17.42 18.61
N PRO A 147 7.24 16.68 18.97
CA PRO A 147 7.20 15.81 20.13
C PRO A 147 6.77 16.67 21.33
N TYR A 148 5.74 16.23 22.03
CA TYR A 148 5.27 16.89 23.23
C TYR A 148 6.45 16.95 24.22
N PRO A 149 6.75 18.11 24.85
CA PRO A 149 7.72 18.17 25.94
C PRO A 149 7.05 17.63 27.21
N GLU A 150 6.82 16.32 27.27
CA GLU A 150 6.33 15.64 28.47
C GLU A 150 7.46 14.81 29.08
N ASP A 151 8.39 15.54 29.72
CA ASP A 151 9.25 15.05 30.81
C ASP A 151 9.41 16.12 31.91
N ARG A 152 8.54 17.14 31.94
CA ARG A 152 8.42 18.00 33.13
C ARG A 152 7.32 17.45 34.02
N LEU A 153 7.73 16.54 34.92
CA LEU A 153 6.98 16.27 36.14
C LEU A 153 6.74 17.60 36.89
N PRO A 154 5.52 17.88 37.38
CA PRO A 154 5.28 19.00 38.27
C PRO A 154 5.86 18.64 39.64
N GLY A 155 7.13 18.98 39.87
CA GLY A 155 7.83 18.61 41.11
C GLY A 155 8.97 19.52 41.52
N ASP A 156 9.75 20.06 40.58
CA ASP A 156 10.92 20.89 40.94
C ASP A 156 10.64 22.38 40.70
N ALA A 157 9.67 22.89 41.45
CA ALA A 157 9.53 24.32 41.69
C ALA A 157 8.99 24.52 43.11
N SER A 158 9.82 24.25 44.11
CA SER A 158 9.65 24.79 45.47
C SER A 158 10.98 24.79 46.21
N ALA A 159 11.40 26.01 46.54
CA ALA A 159 12.36 26.43 47.58
C ALA A 159 13.85 26.10 47.37
#